data_AF-A0A0J7ZH04-F1
#
_entry.id   AF-A0A0J7ZH04-F1
#
_cell.length_a   1.000
_cell.length_b   1.000
_cell.length_c   1.000
_cell.angle_alpha   90.00
_cell.angle_beta   90.00
_cell.angle_gamma   90.00
#
_symmetry.space_group_name_H-M   'P 1'
#
loop_
_entity.id
_entity.type
_entity.pdbx_description
1 polymer ?
#
loop_
_entity_poly.entity_id
_entity_poly.type
_entity_poly.pdbx_seq_one_letter_code
_entity_poly.pdbx_strand_id
1 'polypeptide(L)'
;MAALACVYDPAPASRRPHDVIAVPGGRTGGRALRKGPRARAKWLTASVDHDAATVIAAAFDQAEARDPAHRRCGVVLVDGDRHQIELAEAARRKVTIHLIVDLIHVIEYLWKASRCLHAKDDPAAEDWVAEHALALLHGRCAEAAASIARQADDLGLTTERRGGVEECVRYLATKEALPGATRRPWSRAGRSRPGWWRVRAAT
;
A
#
# COMPACT_ATOMS: atom_id res chain seq x y z
N MET A 1 11.60 16.64 10.86
CA MET A 1 10.73 15.53 10.40
C MET A 1 11.34 14.26 10.95
N ALA A 2 10.56 13.34 11.50
CA ALA A 2 11.09 12.06 11.96
C ALA A 2 11.03 11.06 10.81
N ALA A 3 12.13 10.40 10.48
CA ALA A 3 12.14 9.31 9.51
C ALA A 3 12.38 7.98 10.23
N LEU A 4 11.60 6.96 9.88
CA LEU A 4 11.72 5.60 10.42
C LEU A 4 11.91 4.62 9.27
N ALA A 5 12.83 3.67 9.43
CA ALA A 5 12.91 2.50 8.57
C ALA A 5 13.03 1.20 9.36
N CYS A 6 12.46 0.13 8.81
CA CYS A 6 12.51 -1.21 9.39
C CYS A 6 12.80 -2.27 8.33
N VAL A 7 13.80 -3.12 8.58
CA VAL A 7 14.15 -4.27 7.74
C VAL A 7 13.83 -5.55 8.49
N TYR A 8 13.03 -6.42 7.89
CA TYR A 8 12.68 -7.71 8.49
C TYR A 8 12.49 -8.79 7.43
N ASP A 9 12.59 -10.04 7.88
CA ASP A 9 12.52 -11.22 7.04
C ASP A 9 11.16 -11.91 7.23
N PRO A 10 10.22 -11.79 6.28
CA PRO A 10 8.99 -12.58 6.27
C PRO A 10 9.09 -13.83 5.38
N ALA A 11 8.45 -14.92 5.79
CA ALA A 11 8.05 -15.96 4.84
C ALA A 11 6.82 -15.47 4.02
N PRO A 12 6.70 -15.81 2.73
CA PRO A 12 5.50 -15.51 1.95
C PRO A 12 4.26 -16.11 2.60
N ALA A 13 3.20 -15.30 2.67
CA ALA A 13 1.90 -15.74 3.15
C ALA A 13 0.83 -15.25 2.17
N SER A 14 0.11 -16.18 1.56
CA SER A 14 -1.01 -15.85 0.68
C SER A 14 -2.19 -15.38 1.52
N ARG A 15 -2.67 -14.16 1.25
CA ARG A 15 -3.90 -13.60 1.82
C ARG A 15 -4.88 -13.30 0.71
N ARG A 16 -6.16 -13.40 1.03
CA ARG A 16 -7.26 -12.90 0.19
C ARG A 16 -7.56 -11.45 0.63
N PRO A 17 -8.14 -10.60 -0.23
CA PRO A 17 -8.52 -9.23 0.13
C PRO A 17 -9.36 -9.16 1.40
N HIS A 18 -10.32 -10.07 1.55
CA HIS A 18 -11.15 -10.18 2.74
C HIS A 18 -10.40 -10.67 3.99
N ASP A 19 -9.20 -11.25 3.87
CA ASP A 19 -8.33 -11.50 5.03
C ASP A 19 -7.68 -10.21 5.57
N VAL A 20 -7.86 -9.06 4.89
CA VAL A 20 -7.28 -7.74 5.24
C VAL A 20 -8.38 -6.74 5.59
N ILE A 21 -9.41 -6.61 4.75
CA ILE A 21 -10.56 -5.71 4.95
C ILE A 21 -11.82 -6.54 5.16
N ALA A 22 -12.64 -6.20 6.15
CA ALA A 22 -13.91 -6.88 6.37
C ALA A 22 -14.90 -6.56 5.23
N VAL A 23 -15.78 -7.49 4.91
CA VAL A 23 -16.85 -7.23 3.94
C VAL A 23 -17.94 -6.42 4.62
N PRO A 24 -18.49 -5.37 3.96
CA PRO A 24 -19.71 -4.67 4.38
C PRO A 24 -20.82 -5.62 4.82
N GLY A 25 -21.62 -5.20 5.81
CA GLY A 25 -22.75 -6.00 6.28
C GLY A 25 -22.40 -7.22 7.15
N GLY A 26 -21.23 -7.23 7.80
CA GLY A 26 -21.05 -8.03 9.01
C GLY A 26 -20.79 -9.53 8.81
N ARG A 27 -20.02 -9.93 7.79
CA ARG A 27 -19.44 -11.30 7.76
C ARG A 27 -18.26 -11.45 8.74
N THR A 28 -18.46 -11.01 9.97
CA THR A 28 -17.53 -11.09 11.09
C THR A 28 -18.02 -12.18 12.03
N GLY A 29 -17.47 -13.40 11.94
CA GLY A 29 -17.74 -14.38 13.00
C GLY A 29 -17.37 -15.83 12.71
N GLY A 30 -17.50 -16.31 11.46
CA GLY A 30 -17.34 -17.75 11.18
C GLY A 30 -16.08 -18.13 10.40
N ARG A 31 -15.39 -17.15 9.79
CA ARG A 31 -14.33 -17.46 8.81
C ARG A 31 -12.95 -17.38 9.45
N ALA A 32 -12.23 -18.51 9.41
CA ALA A 32 -10.81 -18.53 9.75
C ALA A 32 -10.01 -17.65 8.78
N LEU A 33 -9.39 -16.60 9.33
CA LEU A 33 -8.50 -15.71 8.59
C LEU A 33 -7.19 -16.42 8.25
N ARG A 34 -6.69 -16.21 7.03
CA ARG A 34 -5.34 -16.67 6.67
C ARG A 34 -4.33 -15.84 7.45
N LYS A 35 -3.43 -16.51 8.18
CA LYS A 35 -2.37 -15.82 8.94
C LYS A 35 -1.47 -15.03 7.99
N GLY A 36 -1.20 -13.78 8.36
CA GLY A 36 -0.25 -12.93 7.65
C GLY A 36 1.21 -13.39 7.83
N PRO A 37 2.14 -12.78 7.08
CA PRO A 37 3.57 -13.07 7.25
C PRO A 37 4.02 -12.68 8.67
N ARG A 38 4.87 -13.51 9.28
CA ARG A 38 5.54 -13.18 10.55
C ARG A 38 6.90 -12.56 10.28
N ALA A 39 7.11 -11.36 10.79
CA ALA A 39 8.40 -10.68 10.72
C ALA A 39 9.42 -11.35 11.63
N ARG A 40 10.59 -11.69 11.09
CA ARG A 40 11.76 -12.21 11.82
C ARG A 40 12.95 -11.29 11.60
N ALA A 41 13.97 -11.42 12.45
CA ALA A 41 15.21 -10.64 12.37
C ALA A 41 14.94 -9.15 12.16
N LYS A 42 14.05 -8.55 12.96
CA LYS A 42 13.70 -7.13 12.80
C LYS A 42 14.93 -6.27 13.13
N TRP A 43 15.21 -5.33 12.24
CA TRP A 43 16.14 -4.24 12.48
C TRP A 43 15.41 -2.93 12.24
N LEU A 44 15.60 -1.95 13.11
CA LEU A 44 14.93 -0.66 13.06
C LEU A 44 15.97 0.45 13.16
N THR A 45 15.71 1.54 12.45
CA THR A 45 16.42 2.80 12.60
C THR A 45 15.42 3.94 12.53
N ALA A 46 15.66 4.99 13.30
CA ALA A 46 14.85 6.20 13.30
C ALA A 46 15.77 7.41 13.48
N SER A 47 15.43 8.53 12.87
CA SER A 47 16.12 9.80 13.12
C SER A 47 15.16 10.97 13.05
N VAL A 48 15.38 11.96 13.92
CA VAL A 48 14.75 13.29 13.83
C VAL A 48 15.70 14.34 13.26
N ASP A 49 17.00 14.02 13.20
CA ASP A 49 18.08 14.91 12.75
C ASP A 49 18.46 14.63 11.30
N HIS A 50 18.53 13.35 10.89
CA HIS A 50 18.87 12.95 9.53
C HIS A 50 17.65 12.96 8.62
N ASP A 51 17.87 13.25 7.34
CA ASP A 51 16.83 13.22 6.33
C ASP A 51 16.34 11.79 6.01
N ALA A 52 15.20 11.71 5.31
CA ALA A 52 14.61 10.45 4.89
C ALA A 52 15.53 9.65 3.97
N ALA A 53 16.32 10.33 3.12
CA ALA A 53 17.27 9.69 2.22
C ALA A 53 18.32 8.88 2.99
N THR A 54 18.88 9.46 4.05
CA THR A 54 19.87 8.80 4.92
C THR A 54 19.27 7.61 5.64
N VAL A 55 18.05 7.75 6.19
CA VAL A 55 17.35 6.67 6.89
C VAL A 55 17.00 5.51 5.95
N ILE A 56 16.55 5.82 4.73
CA ILE A 56 16.27 4.83 3.68
C ILE A 56 17.57 4.13 3.25
N ALA A 57 18.65 4.87 3.03
CA ALA A 57 19.95 4.30 2.65
C ALA A 57 20.44 3.28 3.69
N ALA A 58 20.35 3.60 4.99
CA ALA A 58 20.71 2.69 6.07
C ALA A 58 19.87 1.39 6.06
N ALA A 59 18.60 1.46 5.67
CA ALA A 59 17.76 0.27 5.51
C ALA A 59 18.20 -0.59 4.32
N PHE A 60 18.61 0.03 3.21
CA PHE A 60 19.18 -0.70 2.07
C PHE A 60 20.56 -1.29 2.39
N ASP A 61 21.41 -0.60 3.16
CA ASP A 61 22.67 -1.17 3.68
C ASP A 61 22.42 -2.42 4.51
N GLN A 62 21.42 -2.37 5.40
CA GLN A 62 21.05 -3.52 6.21
C GLN A 62 20.47 -4.67 5.37
N ALA A 63 19.71 -4.36 4.31
CA ALA A 63 19.21 -5.38 3.39
C ALA A 63 20.35 -6.03 2.60
N GLU A 64 21.31 -5.24 2.11
CA GLU A 64 22.52 -5.69 1.41
C GLU A 64 23.36 -6.62 2.30
N ALA A 65 23.62 -6.21 3.54
CA ALA A 65 24.41 -7.00 4.49
C ALA A 65 23.79 -8.39 4.76
N ARG A 66 22.46 -8.51 4.69
CA ARG A 66 21.74 -9.79 4.89
C ARG A 66 21.69 -10.68 3.67
N ASP A 67 21.79 -10.12 2.47
CA ASP A 67 21.75 -10.86 1.22
C ASP A 67 22.71 -10.27 0.17
N PRO A 68 24.04 -10.33 0.39
CA PRO A 68 25.02 -9.73 -0.53
C PRO A 68 25.02 -10.32 -1.95
N ALA A 69 24.41 -11.51 -2.11
CA ALA A 69 24.30 -12.21 -3.39
C ALA A 69 22.95 -11.95 -4.09
N HIS A 70 22.10 -11.06 -3.54
CA HIS A 70 20.78 -10.68 -4.06
C HIS A 70 19.91 -11.88 -4.48
N ARG A 71 19.92 -12.94 -3.68
CA ARG A 71 19.19 -14.19 -3.99
C ARG A 71 17.72 -14.11 -3.56
N ARG A 72 17.41 -13.19 -2.65
CA ARG A 72 16.08 -12.97 -2.10
C ARG A 72 15.34 -11.93 -2.92
N CYS A 73 14.02 -12.06 -2.92
CA CYS A 73 13.17 -11.06 -3.53
C CYS A 73 12.91 -9.92 -2.52
N GLY A 74 13.33 -8.70 -2.88
CA GLY A 74 13.18 -7.51 -2.04
C GLY A 74 11.79 -6.90 -2.18
N VAL A 75 11.11 -6.65 -1.06
CA VAL A 75 9.84 -5.91 -1.04
C VAL A 75 10.05 -4.61 -0.28
N VAL A 76 9.64 -3.50 -0.84
CA VAL A 76 9.70 -2.19 -0.18
C VAL A 76 8.27 -1.68 0.02
N LEU A 77 7.87 -1.51 1.27
CA LEU A 77 6.61 -0.92 1.69
C LEU A 77 6.85 0.55 2.00
N VAL A 78 6.21 1.43 1.24
CA VAL A 78 6.25 2.89 1.40
C VAL A 78 4.85 3.38 1.74
N ASP A 79 4.74 4.52 2.43
CA ASP A 79 3.44 5.14 2.68
C ASP A 79 2.73 5.56 1.38
N GLY A 80 3.47 5.91 0.34
CA GLY A 80 2.94 6.36 -0.95
C GLY A 80 3.27 7.81 -1.25
N ASP A 81 4.03 8.48 -0.40
CA ASP A 81 4.67 9.75 -0.73
C ASP A 81 5.59 9.59 -1.95
N ARG A 82 5.49 10.53 -2.89
CA ARG A 82 6.24 10.47 -4.15
C ARG A 82 7.74 10.60 -3.91
N HIS A 83 8.14 11.48 -3.01
CA HIS A 83 9.55 11.68 -2.69
C HIS A 83 10.14 10.44 -2.03
N GLN A 84 9.42 9.80 -1.11
CA GLN A 84 9.83 8.52 -0.51
C GLN A 84 9.98 7.40 -1.55
N ILE A 85 9.06 7.31 -2.53
CA ILE A 85 9.16 6.36 -3.66
C ILE A 85 10.42 6.62 -4.48
N GLU A 86 10.66 7.88 -4.87
CA GLU A 86 11.83 8.27 -5.67
C GLU A 86 13.14 7.98 -4.92
N LEU A 87 13.19 8.25 -3.62
CA LEU A 87 14.33 7.92 -2.76
C LEU A 87 14.57 6.41 -2.66
N ALA A 88 13.51 5.61 -2.48
CA ALA A 88 13.61 4.16 -2.42
C ALA A 88 14.06 3.56 -3.77
N GLU A 89 13.58 4.11 -4.89
CA GLU A 89 14.02 3.72 -6.23
C GLU A 89 15.47 4.12 -6.50
N ALA A 90 15.90 5.31 -6.06
CA ALA A 90 17.28 5.77 -6.20
C ALA A 90 18.25 4.94 -5.35
N ALA A 91 17.81 4.52 -4.16
CA ALA A 91 18.60 3.67 -3.26
C ALA A 91 18.74 2.21 -3.74
N ARG A 92 17.96 1.78 -4.75
CA ARG A 92 18.03 0.39 -5.24
C ARG A 92 19.37 0.13 -5.94
N ARG A 93 20.20 -0.74 -5.37
CA ARG A 93 21.57 -1.05 -5.83
C ARG A 93 21.62 -2.03 -7.01
N LYS A 94 20.87 -1.74 -8.08
CA LYS A 94 20.58 -2.69 -9.20
C LYS A 94 19.83 -3.97 -8.77
N VAL A 95 19.34 -4.01 -7.54
CA VAL A 95 18.48 -5.08 -7.04
C VAL A 95 17.07 -4.87 -7.58
N THR A 96 16.44 -5.96 -8.01
CA THR A 96 15.00 -5.95 -8.32
C THR A 96 14.22 -5.86 -7.02
N ILE A 97 13.50 -4.76 -6.83
CA ILE A 97 12.59 -4.55 -5.70
C ILE A 97 11.13 -4.53 -6.18
N HIS A 98 10.23 -5.03 -5.34
CA HIS A 98 8.79 -4.85 -5.49
C HIS A 98 8.33 -3.77 -4.53
N LEU A 99 7.94 -2.62 -5.10
CA LEU A 99 7.37 -1.53 -4.33
C LEU A 99 5.89 -1.78 -4.07
N ILE A 100 5.48 -1.62 -2.81
CA ILE A 100 4.10 -1.72 -2.35
C ILE A 100 3.78 -0.44 -1.61
N VAL A 101 2.65 0.17 -1.94
CA VAL A 101 2.10 1.33 -1.22
C VAL A 101 1.31 0.83 -0.01
N ASP A 102 1.44 1.52 1.13
CA ASP A 102 0.72 1.21 2.35
C ASP A 102 -0.80 1.39 2.14
N LEU A 103 -1.55 0.32 2.40
CA LEU A 103 -3.00 0.32 2.25
C LEU A 103 -3.66 1.37 3.14
N ILE A 104 -3.10 1.66 4.31
CA ILE A 104 -3.66 2.67 5.21
C ILE A 104 -3.67 4.04 4.54
N HIS A 105 -2.59 4.40 3.84
CA HIS A 105 -2.53 5.67 3.12
C HIS A 105 -3.51 5.71 1.95
N VAL A 106 -3.68 4.59 1.23
CA VAL A 106 -4.71 4.47 0.19
C VAL A 106 -6.12 4.66 0.76
N ILE A 107 -6.39 4.08 1.94
CA ILE A 107 -7.67 4.22 2.65
C ILE A 107 -7.94 5.68 3.07
N GLU A 108 -6.92 6.46 3.43
CA GLU A 108 -7.09 7.90 3.70
C GLU A 108 -7.65 8.65 2.48
N TYR A 109 -7.16 8.35 1.27
CA TYR A 109 -7.71 8.92 0.04
C TYR A 109 -9.14 8.45 -0.24
N LEU A 110 -9.45 7.17 0.04
CA LEU A 110 -10.83 6.68 -0.05
C LEU A 110 -11.75 7.44 0.91
N TRP A 111 -11.30 7.70 2.15
CA TRP A 111 -12.06 8.51 3.10
C TRP A 111 -12.26 9.96 2.64
N LYS A 112 -11.26 10.57 1.99
CA LYS A 112 -11.43 11.91 1.39
C LYS A 112 -12.53 11.91 0.32
N ALA A 113 -12.54 10.92 -0.57
CA ALA A 113 -13.58 10.79 -1.58
C ALA A 113 -14.95 10.49 -0.97
N SER A 114 -15.03 9.58 0.00
CA SER A 114 -16.28 9.22 0.68
C SER A 114 -16.95 10.43 1.34
N ARG A 115 -16.17 11.32 1.98
CA ARG A 115 -16.69 12.55 2.59
C ARG A 115 -17.30 13.55 1.59
N CYS A 116 -16.99 13.43 0.30
CA CYS A 116 -17.66 14.20 -0.76
C CYS A 116 -18.99 13.57 -1.18
N LEU A 117 -19.10 12.25 -1.08
CA LEU A 117 -20.23 11.45 -1.58
C LEU A 117 -21.31 11.19 -0.51
N HIS A 118 -20.93 11.25 0.77
CA HIS A 118 -21.78 10.91 1.90
C HIS A 118 -21.96 12.08 2.87
N ALA A 119 -23.09 12.07 3.59
CA ALA A 119 -23.29 12.98 4.70
C ALA A 119 -22.33 12.66 5.85
N LYS A 120 -22.11 13.66 6.72
CA LYS A 120 -21.36 13.44 7.96
C LYS A 120 -22.09 12.39 8.80
N ASP A 121 -21.34 11.40 9.30
CA ASP A 121 -21.82 10.29 10.13
C ASP A 121 -22.76 9.29 9.41
N ASP A 122 -22.82 9.31 8.08
CA ASP A 122 -23.52 8.28 7.29
C ASP A 122 -22.82 6.92 7.44
N PRO A 123 -23.48 5.89 8.00
CA PRO A 123 -22.88 4.56 8.16
C PRO A 123 -22.51 3.90 6.82
N ALA A 124 -23.15 4.30 5.71
CA ALA A 124 -22.82 3.78 4.38
C ALA A 124 -21.42 4.21 3.91
N ALA A 125 -20.84 5.26 4.50
CA ALA A 125 -19.49 5.72 4.17
C ALA A 125 -18.41 4.67 4.49
N GLU A 126 -18.53 3.96 5.62
CA GLU A 126 -17.58 2.92 6.01
C GLU A 126 -17.66 1.71 5.06
N ASP A 127 -18.88 1.27 4.77
CA ASP A 127 -19.12 0.19 3.81
C ASP A 127 -18.56 0.55 2.43
N TRP A 128 -18.82 1.78 1.97
CA TRP A 128 -18.29 2.30 0.70
C TRP A 128 -16.75 2.26 0.64
N VAL A 129 -16.07 2.70 1.71
CA VAL A 129 -14.60 2.66 1.80
C VAL A 129 -14.11 1.20 1.79
N ALA A 130 -14.77 0.31 2.51
CA ALA A 130 -14.42 -1.11 2.54
C ALA A 130 -14.57 -1.78 1.16
N GLU A 131 -15.63 -1.48 0.42
CA GLU A 131 -15.85 -2.00 -0.95
C GLU A 131 -14.74 -1.57 -1.91
N HIS A 132 -14.39 -0.29 -1.91
CA HIS A 132 -13.34 0.23 -2.77
C HIS A 132 -11.97 -0.32 -2.34
N ALA A 133 -11.67 -0.41 -1.04
CA ALA A 133 -10.44 -1.04 -0.55
C ALA A 133 -10.32 -2.52 -0.97
N LEU A 134 -11.43 -3.27 -0.93
CA LEU A 134 -11.47 -4.65 -1.44
C LEU A 134 -11.23 -4.69 -2.95
N ALA A 135 -11.82 -3.80 -3.75
CA ALA A 135 -11.57 -3.71 -5.18
C ALA A 135 -10.09 -3.46 -5.49
N LEU A 136 -9.45 -2.53 -4.76
CA LEU A 136 -8.01 -2.25 -4.90
C LEU A 136 -7.15 -3.46 -4.53
N LEU A 137 -7.46 -4.15 -3.44
CA LEU A 137 -6.76 -5.39 -3.04
C LEU A 137 -6.97 -6.54 -4.05
N HIS A 138 -8.03 -6.50 -4.84
CA HIS A 138 -8.25 -7.39 -5.99
C HIS A 138 -7.46 -6.97 -7.24
N GLY A 139 -6.76 -5.84 -7.21
CA GLY A 139 -6.02 -5.29 -8.35
C GLY A 139 -6.88 -4.49 -9.32
N ARG A 140 -8.09 -4.10 -8.93
CA ARG A 140 -9.05 -3.37 -9.78
C ARG A 140 -8.92 -1.85 -9.59
N CYS A 141 -7.70 -1.33 -9.70
CA CYS A 141 -7.38 0.08 -9.44
C CYS A 141 -8.09 1.03 -10.42
N ALA A 142 -7.92 0.82 -11.73
CA ALA A 142 -8.58 1.61 -12.76
C ALA A 142 -10.11 1.58 -12.64
N GLU A 143 -10.68 0.40 -12.40
CA GLU A 143 -12.13 0.24 -12.21
C GLU A 143 -12.63 1.01 -10.98
N ALA A 144 -11.92 0.92 -9.85
CA ALA A 144 -12.26 1.66 -8.64
C ALA A 144 -12.17 3.17 -8.87
N ALA A 145 -11.10 3.66 -9.49
CA ALA A 145 -10.95 5.09 -9.81
C ALA A 145 -12.08 5.59 -10.72
N ALA A 146 -12.42 4.82 -11.76
CA ALA A 146 -13.53 5.15 -12.66
C ALA A 146 -14.89 5.10 -11.95
N SER A 147 -15.10 4.15 -11.03
CA SER A 147 -16.31 4.06 -10.20
C SER A 147 -16.48 5.28 -9.30
N ILE A 148 -15.40 5.73 -8.66
CA ILE A 148 -15.40 6.90 -7.78
C ILE A 148 -15.70 8.18 -8.57
N ALA A 149 -15.10 8.34 -9.75
CA ALA A 149 -15.38 9.47 -10.64
C ALA A 149 -16.85 9.52 -11.07
N ARG A 150 -17.40 8.39 -11.54
CA ARG A 150 -18.81 8.30 -11.98
C ARG A 150 -19.78 8.65 -10.86
N GLN A 151 -19.56 8.18 -9.64
CA GLN A 151 -20.45 8.48 -8.52
C GLN A 151 -20.51 9.97 -8.19
N ALA A 152 -19.40 10.70 -8.35
CA ALA A 152 -19.41 12.15 -8.20
C ALA A 152 -20.19 12.85 -9.32
N ASP A 153 -20.09 12.35 -10.55
CA ASP A 153 -20.83 12.88 -11.69
C ASP A 153 -22.34 12.58 -11.55
N ASP A 154 -22.72 11.37 -11.14
CA ASP A 154 -24.11 10.93 -10.93
C ASP A 154 -24.80 11.74 -9.80
N LEU A 155 -24.05 12.14 -8.77
CA LEU A 155 -24.54 13.03 -7.71
C LEU A 155 -24.52 14.51 -8.11
N GLY A 156 -24.02 14.85 -9.30
CA GLY A 156 -23.91 16.23 -9.78
C GLY A 156 -23.05 17.09 -8.87
N LEU A 157 -21.98 16.54 -8.28
CA LEU A 157 -21.11 17.30 -7.38
C LEU A 157 -20.43 18.45 -8.12
N THR A 158 -20.50 19.65 -7.53
CA THR A 158 -19.79 20.82 -8.06
C THR A 158 -18.28 20.66 -7.90
N THR A 159 -17.52 21.47 -8.65
CA THR A 159 -16.05 21.50 -8.57
C THR A 159 -15.54 21.72 -7.15
N GLU A 160 -16.21 22.57 -6.36
CA GLU A 160 -15.82 22.86 -4.98
C GLU A 160 -16.04 21.66 -4.05
N ARG A 161 -17.04 20.83 -4.34
CA ARG A 161 -17.43 19.69 -3.50
C ARG A 161 -16.73 18.39 -3.88
N ARG A 162 -16.11 18.31 -5.06
CA ARG A 162 -15.48 17.07 -5.57
C ARG A 162 -13.97 16.95 -5.29
N GLY A 163 -13.35 17.90 -4.58
CA GLY A 163 -11.89 17.91 -4.36
C GLY A 163 -11.33 16.60 -3.78
N GLY A 164 -12.00 16.00 -2.78
CA GLY A 164 -11.59 14.71 -2.21
C GLY A 164 -11.68 13.53 -3.18
N VAL A 165 -12.69 13.54 -4.07
CA VAL A 165 -12.86 12.57 -5.16
C VAL A 165 -11.71 12.71 -6.16
N GLU A 166 -11.44 13.92 -6.62
CA GLU A 166 -10.38 14.19 -7.60
C GLU A 166 -9.00 13.83 -7.07
N GLU A 167 -8.72 14.16 -5.80
CA GLU A 167 -7.49 13.74 -5.12
C GLU A 167 -7.35 12.22 -5.10
N CYS A 168 -8.40 11.49 -4.75
CA CYS A 168 -8.39 10.04 -4.69
C CYS A 168 -8.17 9.41 -6.07
N VAL A 169 -8.94 9.83 -7.08
CA VAL A 169 -8.83 9.33 -8.46
C VAL A 169 -7.44 9.59 -9.02
N ARG A 170 -6.92 10.80 -8.87
CA ARG A 170 -5.56 11.17 -9.31
C ARG A 170 -4.50 10.35 -8.58
N TYR A 171 -4.66 10.14 -7.28
CA TYR A 171 -3.73 9.33 -6.49
C TYR A 171 -3.69 7.89 -7.02
N LEU A 172 -4.84 7.24 -7.16
CA LEU A 172 -4.93 5.86 -7.67
C LEU A 172 -4.35 5.71 -9.08
N ALA A 173 -4.68 6.64 -10.00
CA ALA A 173 -4.15 6.64 -11.36
C ALA A 173 -2.61 6.80 -11.38
N THR A 174 -2.08 7.70 -10.53
CA THR A 174 -0.63 7.91 -10.40
C THR A 174 0.06 6.64 -9.91
N LYS A 175 -0.51 5.94 -8.92
CA LYS A 175 0.09 4.72 -8.37
C LYS A 175 -0.02 3.51 -9.31
N GLU A 176 -1.08 3.44 -10.12
CA GLU A 176 -1.20 2.41 -11.16
C GLU A 176 -0.16 2.56 -12.30
N ALA A 177 0.28 3.79 -12.55
CA ALA A 177 1.32 4.11 -13.53
C ALA A 177 2.75 3.83 -13.03
N LEU A 178 2.95 3.47 -11.76
CA LEU A 178 4.30 3.23 -11.22
C LEU A 178 4.98 2.01 -11.88
N PRO A 179 6.25 2.13 -12.29
CA PRO A 179 7.04 1.00 -12.78
C PRO A 179 7.10 -0.13 -11.74
N GLY A 180 6.86 -1.37 -12.16
CA GLY A 180 6.94 -2.53 -11.27
C GLY A 180 5.74 -2.73 -10.33
N ALA A 181 4.71 -1.87 -10.39
CA ALA A 181 3.42 -2.16 -9.78
C ALA A 181 2.90 -3.50 -10.32
N THR A 182 2.89 -4.54 -9.48
CA THR A 182 2.47 -5.87 -9.90
C THR A 182 0.98 -5.85 -10.27
N ARG A 183 0.69 -5.81 -11.56
CA ARG A 183 -0.67 -5.92 -12.16
C ARG A 183 -1.24 -7.34 -12.09
N ARG A 184 -0.56 -8.27 -11.41
CA ARG A 184 -0.97 -9.68 -11.31
C ARG A 184 -1.71 -9.91 -9.99
N PRO A 185 -2.85 -10.63 -10.00
CA PRO A 185 -3.47 -11.09 -8.77
C PRO A 185 -2.46 -11.87 -7.92
N TRP A 186 -2.40 -11.56 -6.63
CA TRP A 186 -1.49 -12.18 -5.64
C TRP A 186 -1.61 -13.73 -5.62
N SER A 187 -2.66 -14.30 -6.21
CA SER A 187 -2.92 -15.74 -6.29
C SER A 187 -1.94 -16.53 -7.15
N ARG A 188 -1.12 -15.92 -8.02
CA ARG A 188 -0.19 -16.65 -8.93
C ARG A 188 1.31 -16.53 -8.63
N ALA A 189 1.73 -15.74 -7.64
CA ALA A 189 3.16 -15.59 -7.29
C ALA A 189 3.74 -16.76 -6.45
N GLY A 190 2.97 -17.83 -6.24
CA GLY A 190 3.26 -18.91 -5.28
C GLY A 190 4.21 -20.02 -5.74
N ARG A 191 5.06 -19.82 -6.74
CA ARG A 191 6.06 -20.86 -7.11
C ARG A 191 7.45 -20.26 -7.30
N SER A 192 8.35 -20.69 -6.41
CA SER A 192 9.82 -20.68 -6.50
C SER A 192 10.59 -19.49 -5.91
N ARG A 193 10.92 -19.56 -4.60
CA ARG A 193 12.27 -19.47 -3.97
C ARG A 193 12.18 -19.03 -2.49
N PRO A 194 13.02 -19.57 -1.57
CA PRO A 194 12.97 -19.23 -0.15
C PRO A 194 13.75 -17.95 0.14
N GLY A 195 13.15 -17.05 0.93
CA GLY A 195 13.78 -15.85 1.48
C GLY A 195 13.25 -14.54 0.88
N TRP A 196 12.60 -13.73 1.72
CA TRP A 196 12.10 -12.40 1.39
C TRP A 196 12.49 -11.45 2.51
N TRP A 197 12.67 -10.18 2.20
CA TRP A 197 12.78 -9.12 3.19
C TRP A 197 11.83 -7.98 2.83
N ARG A 198 11.36 -7.27 3.86
CA ARG A 198 10.54 -6.08 3.73
C ARG A 198 11.26 -4.89 4.35
N VAL A 199 11.48 -3.84 3.56
CA VAL A 199 11.78 -2.50 4.09
C VAL A 199 10.45 -1.79 4.28
N ARG A 200 10.16 -1.26 5.48
CA ARG A 200 9.08 -0.29 5.68
C ARG A 200 9.72 1.06 5.99
N ALA A 201 9.44 2.08 5.19
CA ALA A 201 9.78 3.46 5.50
C ALA A 201 8.49 4.23 5.86
N ALA A 202 8.59 5.12 6.84
CA ALA A 202 7.54 6.08 7.19
C ALA A 202 8.21 7.41 7.57
N THR A 203 7.63 8.51 7.12
CA THR A 203 8.00 9.90 7.49
C THR A 203 6.91 10.56 8.30
#